data_AF-A0A9E7C0A9-F1
#
_entry.id   AF-A0A9E7C0A9-F1
#
_cell.length_a   1.000
_cell.length_b   1.000
_cell.length_c   1.000
_cell.angle_alpha   90.00
_cell.angle_beta   90.00
_cell.angle_gamma   90.00
#
_symmetry.space_group_name_H-M   'P 1'
#
loop_
_entity.id
_entity.type
_entity.pdbx_description
1 polymer ?
#
loop_
_entity_poly.entity_id
_entity_poly.type
_entity_poly.pdbx_seq_one_letter_code
_entity_poly.pdbx_strand_id
1 'polypeptide(L)'
;MRESLAHQRPAADSGAADRVAVGGLAAEGTTSVLVATAAGDDGGPAALLAWEQTTLLARLVEQMASLGVRDVRVLTRTAWSPAVTAALPAGGPRTLVLPSADAAEDLRHIAEIARERADAPLVLLYGDIVTHREALAGVLADPRLATAILSTGARTGRPFATRTRSRRGRVTSAGSAYHHVQRPTMSFLGVLKVGPDDRGRAAGQADELAAILADPPGVFAEEMLIKERRWRHSLARSVLGHAEELDAVPAGEVPADGEAPAWRPAPGEPIGPEVLDAVELPADVREELALRVQAAPEDSVSLVLVGLVRGGTHVGHSYLRSLFWARPLSAPSIAEAEERIVGYDEDKVLLDSAVKASDGFFTTFFVSPYSRYIARWTARRGLTPNQVTAFSLALGFLAAAGFATGERWGLIAGAILLQLAFTFDCVDGQLARYSRQFSKLGAWLDSIFDRTKEYVVFAGLAIGGTRMGESVWLLAGIALTLQIARHMGDFSFGTSQQLQIGATEHAPLHRAWDGPNPPAVRWPPESVVAAAAPVAEVVEAPAPPLRVRMSKGLLSVWHRVDRLGAARWLKKIVAFPIGERFAAISLTAAIWSAHTTFVVLIVWGGFAAVYTLTGRFLRSISR
;
A
#
# COMPACT_ATOMS: atom_id res chain seq x y z
N MET A 1 22.99 22.42 47.17
CA MET A 1 22.18 21.20 47.40
C MET A 1 21.06 21.13 46.36
N ARG A 2 21.42 20.85 45.11
CA ARG A 2 20.53 20.48 43.98
C ARG A 2 21.43 19.72 43.00
N GLU A 3 21.62 18.44 43.29
CA GLU A 3 22.31 17.49 42.43
C GLU A 3 21.36 16.96 41.36
N SER A 4 21.88 16.88 40.14
CA SER A 4 21.80 15.75 39.20
C SER A 4 20.52 14.90 39.24
N LEU A 5 19.58 15.22 38.34
CA LEU A 5 18.65 14.24 37.77
C LEU A 5 18.94 14.12 36.28
N ALA A 6 20.01 13.38 35.97
CA ALA A 6 20.16 12.74 34.68
C ALA A 6 18.98 11.77 34.50
N HIS A 7 17.99 12.15 33.70
CA HIS A 7 17.00 11.21 33.19
C HIS A 7 17.75 10.17 32.34
N GLN A 8 18.03 9.01 32.93
CA GLN A 8 18.29 7.79 32.18
C GLN A 8 17.06 7.51 31.32
N ARG A 9 17.18 7.84 30.02
CA ARG A 9 16.28 7.35 28.99
C ARG A 9 16.28 5.81 29.07
N PRO A 10 15.12 5.13 29.10
CA PRO A 10 15.11 3.68 29.00
C PRO A 10 15.78 3.30 27.68
N ALA A 11 16.74 2.38 27.73
CA ALA A 11 17.40 1.83 26.57
C ALA A 11 16.35 1.22 25.63
N ALA A 12 15.96 1.96 24.61
CA ALA A 12 15.12 1.48 23.53
C ALA A 12 15.99 0.63 22.60
N ASP A 13 16.43 -0.56 23.03
CA ASP A 13 17.09 -1.47 22.08
C ASP A 13 17.19 -2.97 22.45
N SER A 14 16.62 -3.43 23.57
CA SER A 14 16.69 -4.87 23.89
C SER A 14 15.77 -5.74 23.02
N GLY A 15 14.88 -5.12 22.24
CA GLY A 15 13.97 -5.82 21.32
C GLY A 15 14.47 -5.92 19.88
N ALA A 16 15.40 -5.05 19.44
CA ALA A 16 15.92 -5.07 18.07
C ALA A 16 16.99 -6.15 17.88
N ALA A 17 17.80 -6.40 18.92
CA ALA A 17 18.86 -7.42 18.90
C ALA A 17 18.33 -8.84 18.67
N ASP A 18 17.13 -9.16 19.17
CA ASP A 18 16.50 -10.49 19.03
C ASP A 18 15.78 -10.68 17.68
N ARG A 19 15.50 -9.60 16.92
CA ARG A 19 14.81 -9.67 15.61
C ARG A 19 15.73 -9.92 14.44
N VAL A 20 17.05 -9.79 14.62
CA VAL A 20 18.07 -10.04 13.59
C VAL A 20 18.00 -11.49 13.06
N ALA A 21 17.35 -12.41 13.78
CA ALA A 21 17.36 -13.84 13.44
C ALA A 21 16.22 -14.37 12.54
N VAL A 22 15.16 -13.60 12.23
CA VAL A 22 13.96 -14.18 11.54
C VAL A 22 13.65 -13.58 10.15
N GLY A 23 14.23 -12.42 9.81
CA GLY A 23 14.17 -11.86 8.46
C GLY A 23 15.52 -11.99 7.76
N GLY A 24 15.60 -12.76 6.67
CA GLY A 24 16.82 -12.83 5.83
C GLY A 24 17.23 -11.44 5.31
N LEU A 25 18.44 -11.33 4.75
CA LEU A 25 18.98 -10.11 4.12
C LEU A 25 18.03 -9.63 2.99
N ALA A 26 17.07 -8.78 3.36
CA ALA A 26 15.89 -8.44 2.55
C ALA A 26 16.20 -7.79 1.19
N ALA A 27 17.41 -7.24 1.04
CA ALA A 27 17.84 -6.52 -0.15
C ALA A 27 19.27 -6.90 -0.59
N GLU A 28 19.71 -8.13 -0.32
CA GLU A 28 21.04 -8.58 -0.75
C GLU A 28 21.22 -8.43 -2.26
N GLY A 29 22.35 -7.85 -2.69
CA GLY A 29 22.64 -7.55 -4.09
C GLY A 29 21.95 -6.30 -4.66
N THR A 30 21.05 -5.64 -3.93
CA THR A 30 20.36 -4.41 -4.35
C THR A 30 21.28 -3.19 -4.33
N THR A 31 21.19 -2.34 -5.36
CA THR A 31 21.81 -1.00 -5.37
C THR A 31 20.80 0.03 -4.89
N SER A 32 21.19 0.86 -3.92
CA SER A 32 20.36 1.97 -3.43
C SER A 32 20.90 3.30 -3.90
N VAL A 33 20.03 4.21 -4.33
CA VAL A 33 20.35 5.59 -4.69
C VAL A 33 19.62 6.52 -3.74
N LEU A 34 20.38 7.25 -2.92
CA LEU A 34 19.87 8.25 -1.99
C LEU A 34 20.02 9.62 -2.64
N VAL A 35 18.91 10.31 -2.87
CA VAL A 35 18.87 11.62 -3.51
C VAL A 35 18.90 12.71 -2.44
N ALA A 36 20.09 13.28 -2.22
CA ALA A 36 20.39 14.31 -1.23
C ALA A 36 20.56 15.69 -1.90
N THR A 37 19.54 16.11 -2.66
CA THR A 37 19.55 17.32 -3.49
C THR A 37 18.60 18.42 -3.02
N ALA A 38 17.77 18.16 -2.02
CA ALA A 38 16.93 19.19 -1.40
C ALA A 38 17.76 20.07 -0.45
N ALA A 39 17.56 21.39 -0.54
CA ALA A 39 18.18 22.35 0.37
C ALA A 39 17.46 22.39 1.73
N GLY A 40 18.23 22.54 2.79
CA GLY A 40 17.76 22.82 4.14
C GLY A 40 17.60 24.32 4.41
N ASP A 41 17.08 24.65 5.58
CA ASP A 41 16.99 26.03 6.10
C ASP A 41 18.36 26.70 6.33
N ASP A 42 19.42 25.90 6.49
CA ASP A 42 20.81 26.35 6.59
C ASP A 42 21.50 26.62 5.23
N GLY A 43 20.79 26.39 4.11
CA GLY A 43 21.32 26.49 2.75
C GLY A 43 22.22 25.32 2.33
N GLY A 44 22.46 24.36 3.23
CA GLY A 44 23.11 23.09 2.96
C GLY A 44 22.13 22.02 2.46
N PRO A 45 22.59 20.79 2.23
CA PRO A 45 21.69 19.67 1.91
C PRO A 45 20.86 19.29 3.14
N ALA A 46 19.53 19.24 3.00
CA ALA A 46 18.62 18.82 4.07
C ALA A 46 18.96 17.42 4.63
N ALA A 47 19.54 16.56 3.79
CA ALA A 47 20.01 15.22 4.18
C ALA A 47 21.12 15.25 5.25
N LEU A 48 21.80 16.39 5.45
CA LEU A 48 22.83 16.57 6.49
C LEU A 48 22.30 17.25 7.75
N LEU A 49 21.01 17.58 7.82
CA LEU A 49 20.40 18.06 9.06
C LEU A 49 20.63 17.05 10.19
N ALA A 50 20.93 17.57 11.38
CA ALA A 50 21.24 16.77 12.54
C ALA A 50 20.05 15.89 12.92
N TRP A 51 20.33 14.62 13.20
CA TRP A 51 19.37 13.68 13.78
C TRP A 51 20.07 12.92 14.90
N GLU A 52 19.62 13.12 16.14
CA GLU A 52 20.28 12.58 17.32
C GLU A 52 21.79 12.91 17.38
N GLN A 53 22.68 11.92 17.16
CA GLN A 53 24.14 12.09 17.17
C GLN A 53 24.76 12.01 15.77
N THR A 54 23.94 11.91 14.72
CA THR A 54 24.38 11.77 13.33
C THR A 54 23.59 12.73 12.42
N THR A 55 23.45 12.39 11.14
CA THR A 55 22.63 13.12 10.17
C THR A 55 21.50 12.23 9.65
N LEU A 56 20.47 12.82 9.05
CA LEU A 56 19.42 12.06 8.36
C LEU A 56 19.99 11.04 7.36
N LEU A 57 20.98 11.47 6.56
CA LEU A 57 21.63 10.65 5.56
C LEU A 57 22.38 9.47 6.19
N ALA A 58 23.22 9.74 7.19
CA ALA A 58 24.01 8.69 7.85
C ALA A 58 23.09 7.63 8.48
N ARG A 59 22.04 8.07 9.18
CA ARG A 59 20.99 7.19 9.72
C ARG A 59 20.35 6.36 8.62
N LEU A 60 19.97 6.96 7.49
CA LEU A 60 19.34 6.23 6.39
C LEU A 60 20.28 5.21 5.76
N VAL A 61 21.57 5.54 5.58
CA VAL A 61 22.60 4.60 5.10
C VAL A 61 22.73 3.40 6.02
N GLU A 62 22.79 3.61 7.34
CA GLU A 62 22.82 2.53 8.33
C GLU A 62 21.54 1.68 8.31
N GLN A 63 20.38 2.31 8.18
CA GLN A 63 19.11 1.60 8.00
C GLN A 63 19.13 0.71 6.76
N MET A 64 19.57 1.23 5.60
CA MET A 64 19.68 0.43 4.37
C MET A 64 20.68 -0.72 4.53
N ALA A 65 21.81 -0.48 5.21
CA ALA A 65 22.81 -1.51 5.51
C ALA A 65 22.23 -2.63 6.38
N SER A 66 21.43 -2.28 7.39
CA SER A 66 20.74 -3.25 8.26
C SER A 66 19.73 -4.12 7.51
N LEU A 67 19.25 -3.66 6.34
CA LEU A 67 18.36 -4.39 5.45
C LEU A 67 19.12 -5.23 4.40
N GLY A 68 20.45 -5.27 4.47
CA GLY A 68 21.29 -6.07 3.59
C GLY A 68 21.73 -5.35 2.31
N VAL A 69 21.42 -4.06 2.15
CA VAL A 69 21.96 -3.26 1.04
C VAL A 69 23.45 -3.02 1.27
N ARG A 70 24.28 -3.41 0.30
CA ARG A 70 25.74 -3.29 0.39
C ARG A 70 26.33 -2.25 -0.58
N ASP A 71 25.55 -1.75 -1.52
CA ASP A 71 25.95 -0.75 -2.53
C ASP A 71 25.00 0.45 -2.46
N VAL A 72 25.52 1.60 -2.06
CA VAL A 72 24.79 2.85 -1.87
C VAL A 72 25.43 3.96 -2.71
N ARG A 73 24.65 4.55 -3.60
CA ARG A 73 24.99 5.74 -4.38
C ARG A 73 24.30 6.95 -3.75
N VAL A 74 25.01 8.03 -3.50
CA VAL A 74 24.42 9.26 -2.97
C VAL A 74 24.51 10.33 -4.03
N LEU A 75 23.38 10.75 -4.60
CA LEU A 75 23.30 11.89 -5.52
C LEU A 75 23.21 13.16 -4.71
N THR A 76 24.06 14.13 -4.99
CA THR A 76 24.01 15.43 -4.31
C THR A 76 24.48 16.55 -5.21
N ARG A 77 24.15 17.80 -4.87
CA ARG A 77 24.62 18.96 -5.63
C ARG A 77 26.13 19.07 -5.55
N THR A 78 26.78 19.46 -6.65
CA THR A 78 28.26 19.54 -6.74
C THR A 78 28.89 20.32 -5.59
N ALA A 79 28.25 21.41 -5.16
CA ALA A 79 28.71 22.25 -4.04
C ALA A 79 28.69 21.52 -2.69
N TRP A 80 27.83 20.52 -2.50
CA TRP A 80 27.63 19.81 -1.24
C TRP A 80 28.41 18.49 -1.16
N SER A 81 28.98 18.02 -2.27
CA SER A 81 29.69 16.73 -2.35
C SER A 81 30.77 16.53 -1.27
N PRO A 82 31.64 17.53 -0.94
CA PRO A 82 32.61 17.37 0.14
C PRO A 82 31.96 17.15 1.51
N ALA A 83 30.92 17.94 1.84
CA ALA A 83 30.21 17.84 3.13
C ALA A 83 29.45 16.52 3.24
N VAL A 84 28.79 16.08 2.17
CA VAL A 84 28.09 14.80 2.11
C VAL A 84 29.06 13.64 2.29
N THR A 85 30.22 13.69 1.62
CA THR A 85 31.25 12.64 1.76
C THR A 85 31.76 12.53 3.20
N ALA A 86 31.98 13.67 3.86
CA ALA A 86 32.47 13.70 5.24
C ALA A 86 31.45 13.18 6.27
N ALA A 87 30.15 13.28 5.97
CA ALA A 87 29.08 12.85 6.87
C ALA A 87 28.73 11.36 6.77
N LEU A 88 29.26 10.63 5.78
CA LEU A 88 28.97 9.21 5.61
C LEU A 88 29.73 8.36 6.65
N PRO A 89 29.10 7.29 7.16
CA PRO A 89 29.72 6.44 8.16
C PRO A 89 30.95 5.71 7.59
N ALA A 90 32.08 5.75 8.30
CA ALA A 90 33.33 5.13 7.88
C ALA A 90 33.30 3.59 7.86
N GLY A 91 32.36 2.97 8.61
CA GLY A 91 32.07 1.54 8.58
C GLY A 91 30.65 1.31 8.08
N GLY A 92 30.47 0.51 7.02
CA GLY A 92 29.15 0.36 6.42
C GLY A 92 29.14 -0.27 5.02
N PRO A 93 28.05 -0.08 4.26
CA PRO A 93 27.98 -0.50 2.87
C PRO A 93 28.93 0.33 2.02
N ARG A 94 29.30 -0.16 0.83
CA ARG A 94 30.07 0.61 -0.13
C ARG A 94 29.27 1.83 -0.54
N THR A 95 29.75 3.02 -0.21
CA THR A 95 29.12 4.30 -0.55
C THR A 95 29.91 5.02 -1.64
N LEU A 96 29.22 5.53 -2.67
CA LEU A 96 29.80 6.41 -3.68
C LEU A 96 28.96 7.69 -3.79
N VAL A 97 29.58 8.83 -3.58
CA VAL A 97 28.96 10.15 -3.76
C VAL A 97 29.11 10.58 -5.21
N LEU A 98 27.99 10.95 -5.84
CA LEU A 98 27.92 11.40 -7.22
C LEU A 98 27.49 12.88 -7.23
N PRO A 99 28.40 13.80 -7.58
CA PRO A 99 28.04 15.20 -7.75
C PRO A 99 27.16 15.36 -8.99
N SER A 100 26.16 16.23 -8.90
CA SER A 100 25.21 16.54 -9.95
C SER A 100 24.86 18.03 -9.93
N ALA A 101 24.78 18.68 -11.08
CA ALA A 101 24.47 20.10 -11.18
C ALA A 101 22.97 20.39 -10.97
N ASP A 102 22.09 19.53 -11.50
CA ASP A 102 20.65 19.76 -11.58
C ASP A 102 19.83 18.46 -11.66
N ALA A 103 18.50 18.59 -11.67
CA ALA A 103 17.57 17.47 -11.79
C ALA A 103 17.72 16.64 -13.09
N ALA A 104 18.14 17.26 -14.20
CA ALA A 104 18.33 16.54 -15.46
C ALA A 104 19.59 15.65 -15.38
N GLU A 105 20.65 16.14 -14.76
CA GLU A 105 21.84 15.35 -14.47
C GLU A 105 21.56 14.26 -13.42
N ASP A 106 20.73 14.51 -12.41
CA ASP A 106 20.28 13.49 -11.46
C ASP A 106 19.64 12.30 -12.20
N LEU A 107 18.77 12.58 -13.17
CA LEU A 107 18.09 11.57 -13.97
C LEU A 107 19.07 10.78 -14.86
N ARG A 108 20.10 11.42 -15.43
CA ARG A 108 21.15 10.73 -16.20
C ARG A 108 21.96 9.79 -15.30
N HIS A 109 22.36 10.23 -14.11
CA HIS A 109 23.01 9.36 -13.12
C HIS A 109 22.13 8.16 -12.75
N ILE A 110 20.83 8.40 -12.50
CA ILE A 110 19.87 7.32 -12.23
C ILE A 110 19.79 6.34 -13.41
N ALA A 111 19.77 6.84 -14.65
CA ALA A 111 19.71 6.02 -15.84
C ALA A 111 20.97 5.17 -16.04
N GLU A 112 22.16 5.74 -15.80
CA GLU A 112 23.43 5.03 -15.81
C GLU A 112 23.46 3.93 -14.74
N ILE A 113 23.14 4.26 -13.49
CA ILE A 113 23.07 3.29 -12.40
C ILE A 113 22.07 2.18 -12.72
N ALA A 114 20.90 2.52 -13.26
CA ALA A 114 19.89 1.54 -13.67
C ALA A 114 20.43 0.53 -14.70
N ARG A 115 21.39 0.92 -15.56
CA ARG A 115 22.03 0.04 -16.56
C ARG A 115 23.15 -0.83 -16.02
N GLU A 116 23.86 -0.41 -14.97
CA GLU A 116 25.07 -1.11 -14.48
C GLU A 116 24.83 -2.57 -14.05
N ARG A 117 23.70 -2.86 -13.39
CA ARG A 117 23.38 -4.20 -12.87
C ARG A 117 21.94 -4.62 -13.18
N ALA A 118 21.74 -5.18 -14.37
CA ALA A 118 20.41 -5.56 -14.85
C ALA A 118 19.75 -6.70 -14.05
N ASP A 119 20.52 -7.52 -13.33
CA ASP A 119 20.05 -8.72 -12.62
C ASP A 119 19.57 -8.48 -11.19
N ALA A 120 19.78 -7.27 -10.65
CA ALA A 120 19.48 -6.95 -9.26
C ALA A 120 18.50 -5.78 -9.14
N PRO A 121 17.71 -5.68 -8.05
CA PRO A 121 16.82 -4.54 -7.85
C PRO A 121 17.61 -3.22 -7.69
N LEU A 122 16.94 -2.12 -8.06
CA LEU A 122 17.37 -0.74 -7.81
C LEU A 122 16.39 -0.09 -6.86
N VAL A 123 16.86 0.67 -5.89
CA VAL A 123 16.00 1.45 -4.99
C VAL A 123 16.39 2.91 -5.05
N LEU A 124 15.41 3.78 -5.25
CA LEU A 124 15.55 5.23 -5.24
C LEU A 124 14.83 5.77 -3.99
N LEU A 125 15.53 6.54 -3.15
CA LEU A 125 14.97 7.16 -1.96
C LEU A 125 15.35 8.63 -1.87
N TYR A 126 14.51 9.48 -1.26
CA TYR A 126 15.01 10.78 -0.81
C TYR A 126 15.99 10.59 0.36
N GLY A 127 17.10 11.32 0.34
CA GLY A 127 18.14 11.27 1.39
C GLY A 127 17.72 11.94 2.70
N ASP A 128 16.61 12.67 2.69
CA ASP A 128 16.07 13.50 3.77
C ASP A 128 14.76 12.92 4.36
N ILE A 129 14.43 11.65 4.11
CA ILE A 129 13.29 11.00 4.77
C ILE A 129 13.63 10.50 6.17
N VAL A 130 12.66 10.59 7.07
CA VAL A 130 12.64 9.92 8.36
C VAL A 130 11.50 8.91 8.36
N THR A 131 11.83 7.64 8.51
CA THR A 131 10.82 6.58 8.66
C THR A 131 11.38 5.40 9.44
N HIS A 132 10.49 4.51 9.86
CA HIS A 132 10.82 3.26 10.52
C HIS A 132 11.50 2.29 9.54
N ARG A 133 12.45 1.50 10.04
CA ARG A 133 13.14 0.45 9.25
C ARG A 133 12.12 -0.50 8.60
N GLU A 134 11.06 -0.80 9.34
CA GLU A 134 9.98 -1.68 8.91
C GLU A 134 9.20 -1.13 7.71
N ALA A 135 9.06 0.20 7.58
CA ALA A 135 8.42 0.79 6.40
C ALA A 135 9.24 0.53 5.12
N LEU A 136 10.57 0.76 5.21
CA LEU A 136 11.50 0.51 4.10
C LEU A 136 11.52 -0.97 3.72
N ALA A 137 11.72 -1.85 4.70
CA ALA A 137 11.73 -3.28 4.44
C ALA A 137 10.41 -3.78 3.82
N GLY A 138 9.29 -3.05 3.98
CA GLY A 138 7.98 -3.48 3.49
C GLY A 138 7.88 -3.34 1.98
N VAL A 139 8.68 -2.43 1.41
CA VAL A 139 8.86 -2.28 -0.04
C VAL A 139 9.98 -3.22 -0.52
N LEU A 140 11.08 -3.33 0.24
CA LEU A 140 12.27 -4.05 -0.19
C LEU A 140 12.10 -5.57 -0.16
N ALA A 141 11.60 -6.12 0.94
CA ALA A 141 11.56 -7.55 1.20
C ALA A 141 10.46 -8.31 0.44
N ASP A 142 9.35 -7.65 0.07
CA ASP A 142 8.22 -8.35 -0.55
C ASP A 142 8.52 -8.72 -2.02
N PRO A 143 8.65 -10.01 -2.35
CA PRO A 143 8.94 -10.47 -3.71
C PRO A 143 7.74 -10.31 -4.65
N ARG A 144 6.52 -10.06 -4.14
CA ARG A 144 5.33 -9.75 -4.95
C ARG A 144 5.38 -8.31 -5.46
N LEU A 145 6.15 -7.45 -4.80
CA LEU A 145 6.40 -6.06 -5.15
C LEU A 145 7.73 -5.96 -5.91
N ALA A 146 7.73 -6.39 -7.18
CA ALA A 146 8.92 -6.30 -8.04
C ALA A 146 9.33 -4.84 -8.25
N THR A 147 8.42 -4.04 -8.81
CA THR A 147 8.52 -2.58 -8.89
C THR A 147 7.39 -1.98 -8.05
N ALA A 148 7.71 -1.17 -7.04
CA ALA A 148 6.71 -0.67 -6.10
C ALA A 148 7.16 0.59 -5.38
N ILE A 149 6.18 1.32 -4.84
CA ILE A 149 6.41 2.51 -4.03
C ILE A 149 5.97 2.32 -2.58
N LEU A 150 6.60 3.07 -1.66
CA LEU A 150 6.00 3.35 -0.36
C LEU A 150 4.92 4.42 -0.53
N SER A 151 3.70 4.12 -0.09
CA SER A 151 2.58 5.04 -0.21
C SER A 151 1.68 5.02 1.02
N THR A 152 0.82 6.01 1.11
CA THR A 152 -0.16 6.15 2.19
C THR A 152 -1.49 6.64 1.66
N GLY A 153 -2.57 6.03 2.16
CA GLY A 153 -3.94 6.50 1.94
C GLY A 153 -4.44 7.35 3.11
N ALA A 154 -3.75 7.30 4.25
CA ALA A 154 -3.94 8.27 5.30
C ALA A 154 -3.48 9.62 4.78
N ARG A 155 -4.07 10.71 5.29
CA ARG A 155 -3.59 12.06 5.01
C ARG A 155 -2.28 12.37 5.75
N THR A 156 -1.50 11.33 6.08
CA THR A 156 -0.18 11.46 6.67
C THR A 156 0.67 12.38 5.82
N GLY A 157 1.07 13.50 6.42
CA GLY A 157 2.27 14.23 6.04
C GLY A 157 2.08 15.35 5.02
N ARG A 158 1.39 16.43 5.44
CA ARG A 158 1.48 17.79 4.87
C ARG A 158 0.99 17.95 3.39
N PRO A 159 0.67 19.18 2.94
CA PRO A 159 0.25 19.43 1.55
C PRO A 159 1.20 18.93 0.45
N PHE A 160 2.46 18.71 0.81
CA PHE A 160 3.59 18.62 -0.12
C PHE A 160 3.81 17.23 -0.71
N ALA A 161 3.21 16.18 -0.15
CA ALA A 161 3.41 14.83 -0.65
C ALA A 161 2.89 14.68 -2.08
N THR A 162 3.72 14.07 -2.94
CA THR A 162 3.38 13.82 -4.34
C THR A 162 2.19 12.87 -4.42
N ARG A 163 1.17 13.23 -5.21
CA ARG A 163 -0.08 12.47 -5.29
C ARG A 163 0.03 11.32 -6.27
N THR A 164 -0.67 10.22 -5.99
CA THR A 164 -0.82 9.09 -6.90
C THR A 164 -2.29 8.63 -6.95
N ARG A 165 -2.66 7.98 -8.05
CA ARG A 165 -3.95 7.30 -8.21
C ARG A 165 -3.69 5.82 -8.37
N SER A 166 -4.44 5.03 -7.61
CA SER A 166 -4.25 3.59 -7.56
C SER A 166 -5.56 2.86 -7.76
N ARG A 167 -5.49 1.69 -8.40
CA ARG A 167 -6.65 0.84 -8.64
C ARG A 167 -6.24 -0.62 -8.48
N ARG A 168 -6.86 -1.34 -7.54
CA ARG A 168 -6.55 -2.74 -7.24
C ARG A 168 -5.07 -3.01 -7.01
N GLY A 169 -4.42 -2.17 -6.22
CA GLY A 169 -3.02 -2.35 -5.82
C GLY A 169 -1.99 -1.94 -6.88
N ARG A 170 -2.40 -1.44 -8.04
CA ARG A 170 -1.52 -0.89 -9.07
C ARG A 170 -1.61 0.64 -9.12
N VAL A 171 -0.47 1.34 -9.24
CA VAL A 171 -0.43 2.78 -9.59
C VAL A 171 -0.93 2.94 -11.03
N THR A 172 -1.94 3.77 -11.25
CA THR A 172 -2.45 4.12 -12.58
C THR A 172 -2.17 5.57 -12.97
N SER A 173 -1.72 6.39 -12.02
CA SER A 173 -1.24 7.74 -12.29
C SER A 173 -0.32 8.17 -11.14
N ALA A 174 0.74 8.89 -11.48
CA ALA A 174 1.68 9.45 -10.53
C ALA A 174 1.90 10.93 -10.82
N GLY A 175 2.13 11.70 -9.76
CA GLY A 175 2.52 13.09 -9.85
C GLY A 175 4.02 13.26 -9.68
N SER A 176 4.48 14.48 -9.90
CA SER A 176 5.80 15.05 -9.58
C SER A 176 5.62 16.57 -9.62
N ALA A 177 6.65 17.40 -9.41
CA ALA A 177 6.55 18.87 -9.53
C ALA A 177 5.75 19.34 -10.76
N TYR A 178 5.98 18.69 -11.91
CA TYR A 178 5.40 19.07 -13.20
C TYR A 178 4.16 18.27 -13.60
N HIS A 179 3.80 17.24 -12.82
CA HIS A 179 2.77 16.28 -13.18
C HIS A 179 1.62 16.25 -12.16
N HIS A 180 0.42 16.52 -12.66
CA HIS A 180 -0.84 16.53 -11.94
C HIS A 180 -1.58 15.19 -12.05
N VAL A 181 -2.12 14.74 -10.91
CA VAL A 181 -2.98 13.56 -10.82
C VAL A 181 -4.42 13.96 -10.57
N GLN A 182 -5.31 13.69 -11.52
CA GLN A 182 -6.74 13.91 -11.33
C GLN A 182 -7.33 12.84 -10.40
N ARG A 183 -8.13 13.28 -9.41
CA ARG A 183 -8.79 12.41 -8.42
C ARG A 183 -7.77 11.46 -7.75
N PRO A 184 -6.76 12.00 -7.05
CA PRO A 184 -5.76 11.18 -6.40
C PRO A 184 -6.39 10.35 -5.29
N THR A 185 -5.81 9.18 -5.05
CA THR A 185 -6.31 8.24 -4.03
C THR A 185 -5.29 7.99 -2.92
N MET A 186 -4.02 8.32 -3.17
CA MET A 186 -2.87 7.99 -2.33
C MET A 186 -1.81 9.09 -2.45
N SER A 187 -0.84 9.08 -1.53
CA SER A 187 0.38 9.90 -1.60
C SER A 187 1.62 9.00 -1.69
N PHE A 188 2.59 9.40 -2.51
CA PHE A 188 3.92 8.81 -2.63
C PHE A 188 4.86 9.38 -1.57
N LEU A 189 5.63 8.49 -0.92
CA LEU A 189 6.46 8.82 0.23
C LEU A 189 7.96 8.77 -0.05
N GLY A 190 8.34 8.88 -1.33
CA GLY A 190 9.75 9.06 -1.70
C GLY A 190 10.60 7.81 -1.68
N VAL A 191 10.01 6.62 -1.71
CA VAL A 191 10.73 5.34 -1.77
C VAL A 191 10.20 4.53 -2.94
N LEU A 192 11.04 4.31 -3.94
CA LEU A 192 10.71 3.57 -5.16
C LEU A 192 11.69 2.40 -5.32
N LYS A 193 11.18 1.17 -5.30
CA LYS A 193 11.90 -0.02 -5.72
C LYS A 193 11.58 -0.30 -7.19
N VAL A 194 12.61 -0.57 -7.98
CA VAL A 194 12.54 -0.98 -9.37
C VAL A 194 13.08 -2.40 -9.47
N GLY A 195 12.24 -3.31 -9.96
CA GLY A 195 12.62 -4.70 -10.16
C GLY A 195 13.62 -4.85 -11.30
N PRO A 196 14.44 -5.93 -11.32
CA PRO A 196 15.42 -6.18 -12.37
C PRO A 196 14.84 -6.03 -13.80
N ASP A 197 13.67 -6.62 -14.03
CA ASP A 197 12.99 -6.61 -15.34
C ASP A 197 12.56 -5.21 -15.82
N ASP A 198 12.39 -4.25 -14.90
CA ASP A 198 11.94 -2.90 -15.20
C ASP A 198 13.08 -1.87 -15.21
N ARG A 199 14.32 -2.25 -14.89
CA ARG A 199 15.48 -1.32 -14.86
C ARG A 199 15.75 -0.67 -16.20
N GLY A 200 15.67 -1.45 -17.28
CA GLY A 200 15.85 -0.91 -18.64
C GLY A 200 14.80 0.15 -18.98
N ARG A 201 13.55 -0.05 -18.54
CA ARG A 201 12.48 0.95 -18.68
C ARG A 201 12.74 2.16 -17.80
N ALA A 202 13.14 1.97 -16.55
CA ALA A 202 13.51 3.08 -15.66
C ALA A 202 14.61 3.95 -16.27
N ALA A 203 15.66 3.33 -16.83
CA ALA A 203 16.75 4.03 -17.48
C ALA A 203 16.29 4.83 -18.71
N GLY A 204 15.50 4.21 -19.60
CA GLY A 204 14.98 4.90 -20.79
C GLY A 204 14.05 6.06 -20.43
N GLN A 205 13.18 5.89 -19.43
CA GLN A 205 12.28 6.94 -18.96
C GLN A 205 13.03 8.07 -18.25
N ALA A 206 14.10 7.76 -17.50
CA ALA A 206 14.94 8.76 -16.87
C ALA A 206 15.71 9.61 -17.91
N ASP A 207 16.27 8.99 -18.95
CA ASP A 207 16.91 9.73 -20.06
C ASP A 207 15.91 10.64 -20.80
N GLU A 208 14.71 10.14 -21.10
CA GLU A 208 13.67 10.92 -21.78
C GLU A 208 13.26 12.13 -20.92
N LEU A 209 13.07 11.93 -19.62
CA LEU A 209 12.79 13.02 -18.69
C LEU A 209 13.96 13.99 -18.55
N ALA A 210 15.21 13.52 -18.55
CA ALA A 210 16.39 14.38 -18.53
C ALA A 210 16.47 15.26 -19.79
N ALA A 211 16.11 14.72 -20.95
CA ALA A 211 16.01 15.48 -22.20
C ALA A 211 14.89 16.51 -22.17
N ILE A 212 13.72 16.15 -21.63
CA ILE A 212 12.60 17.08 -21.43
C ILE A 212 12.98 18.21 -20.47
N LEU A 213 13.70 17.93 -19.38
CA LEU A 213 14.11 18.96 -18.43
C LEU A 213 15.23 19.88 -18.94
N ALA A 214 15.98 19.47 -19.97
CA ALA A 214 16.95 20.34 -20.61
C ALA A 214 16.27 21.49 -21.40
N ASP A 215 15.04 21.27 -21.89
CA ASP A 215 14.18 22.28 -22.51
C ASP A 215 12.71 22.08 -22.04
N PRO A 216 12.38 22.49 -20.80
CA PRO A 216 11.13 22.14 -20.17
C PRO A 216 9.94 22.80 -20.88
N PRO A 217 8.86 22.05 -21.18
CA PRO A 217 7.64 22.61 -21.75
C PRO A 217 7.09 23.75 -20.88
N GLY A 218 6.61 24.83 -21.48
CA GLY A 218 6.07 25.99 -20.72
C GLY A 218 4.97 25.62 -19.72
N VAL A 219 4.17 24.59 -20.03
CA VAL A 219 3.13 24.03 -19.14
C VAL A 219 3.68 23.50 -17.80
N PHE A 220 4.97 23.17 -17.70
CA PHE A 220 5.59 22.73 -16.46
C PHE A 220 5.74 23.88 -15.46
N ALA A 221 6.12 25.07 -15.94
CA ALA A 221 6.18 26.28 -15.10
C ALA A 221 4.79 26.67 -14.60
N GLU A 222 3.78 26.58 -15.47
CA GLU A 222 2.38 26.84 -15.11
C GLU A 222 1.87 25.86 -14.03
N GLU A 223 2.09 24.55 -14.20
CA GLU A 223 1.65 23.56 -13.20
C GLU A 223 2.39 23.75 -11.86
N MET A 224 3.65 24.19 -11.87
CA MET A 224 4.39 24.45 -10.63
C MET A 224 3.77 25.61 -9.84
N LEU A 225 3.38 26.71 -10.50
CA LEU A 225 2.67 27.82 -9.88
C LEU A 225 1.30 27.39 -9.33
N ILE A 226 0.57 26.58 -10.09
CA ILE A 226 -0.72 26.01 -9.63
C ILE A 226 -0.51 25.15 -8.38
N LYS A 227 0.57 24.37 -8.35
CA LYS A 227 0.89 23.48 -7.23
C LYS A 227 1.28 24.25 -5.97
N GLU A 228 2.15 25.24 -6.09
CA GLU A 228 2.50 26.14 -4.98
C GLU A 228 1.23 26.75 -4.36
N ARG A 229 0.33 27.29 -5.19
CA ARG A 229 -0.93 27.85 -4.70
C ARG A 229 -1.79 26.80 -4.00
N ARG A 230 -1.89 25.57 -4.53
CA ARG A 230 -2.61 24.45 -3.87
C ARG A 230 -2.00 24.12 -2.50
N TRP A 231 -0.68 24.12 -2.39
CA TRP A 231 0.02 23.90 -1.12
C TRP A 231 -0.27 25.03 -0.13
N ARG A 232 -0.14 26.30 -0.54
CA ARG A 232 -0.52 27.48 0.25
C ARG A 232 -1.96 27.38 0.74
N HIS A 233 -2.91 27.03 -0.13
CA HIS A 233 -4.32 26.87 0.21
C HIS A 233 -4.56 25.76 1.23
N SER A 234 -3.82 24.66 1.15
CA SER A 234 -3.91 23.59 2.14
C SER A 234 -3.39 24.06 3.51
N LEU A 235 -2.30 24.82 3.54
CA LEU A 235 -1.75 25.39 4.78
C LEU A 235 -2.70 26.45 5.37
N ALA A 236 -3.26 27.32 4.54
CA ALA A 236 -4.23 28.33 4.94
C ALA A 236 -5.46 27.71 5.62
N ARG A 237 -5.98 26.60 5.09
CA ARG A 237 -7.06 25.83 5.75
C ARG A 237 -6.66 25.32 7.13
N SER A 238 -5.42 24.85 7.28
CA SER A 238 -4.89 24.41 8.57
C SER A 238 -4.86 25.55 9.59
N VAL A 239 -4.42 26.74 9.17
CA VAL A 239 -4.37 27.95 10.02
C VAL A 239 -5.77 28.39 10.45
N LEU A 240 -6.76 28.32 9.54
CA LEU A 240 -8.15 28.69 9.83
C LEU A 240 -8.90 27.71 10.74
N GLY A 241 -8.23 26.75 11.38
CA GLY A 241 -8.88 25.73 12.20
C GLY A 241 -9.80 24.79 11.40
N HIS A 242 -9.80 24.91 10.07
CA HIS A 242 -10.33 23.91 9.14
C HIS A 242 -9.26 22.86 8.84
N ALA A 243 -8.32 22.69 9.77
CA ALA A 243 -7.48 21.52 9.87
C ALA A 243 -8.45 20.34 9.85
N GLU A 244 -8.57 19.74 8.68
CA GLU A 244 -8.98 18.36 8.56
C GLU A 244 -8.30 17.62 9.74
N GLU A 245 -9.03 16.88 10.58
CA GLU A 245 -8.38 16.04 11.60
C GLU A 245 -7.45 15.06 10.85
N LEU A 246 -6.15 15.37 10.81
CA LEU A 246 -5.23 14.91 9.75
C LEU A 246 -4.33 13.74 10.17
N ASP A 247 -4.29 13.38 11.45
CA ASP A 247 -3.44 12.30 11.98
C ASP A 247 -4.22 11.12 12.60
N ALA A 248 -5.56 11.18 12.63
CA ALA A 248 -6.36 10.04 13.04
C ALA A 248 -6.61 9.11 11.85
N VAL A 249 -5.76 8.09 11.66
CA VAL A 249 -6.28 6.83 11.11
C VAL A 249 -7.29 6.34 12.14
N PRO A 250 -8.60 6.23 11.84
CA PRO A 250 -9.53 5.62 12.77
C PRO A 250 -8.99 4.23 13.08
N ALA A 251 -8.69 3.95 14.35
CA ALA A 251 -8.23 2.64 14.79
C ALA A 251 -9.25 1.60 14.30
N GLY A 252 -8.89 0.84 13.25
CA GLY A 252 -9.74 -0.18 12.64
C GLY A 252 -10.06 -0.04 11.15
N GLU A 253 -9.70 1.05 10.46
CA GLU A 253 -9.83 1.15 8.99
C GLU A 253 -8.48 1.00 8.29
N VAL A 254 -7.89 -0.19 8.35
CA VAL A 254 -6.90 -0.59 7.33
C VAL A 254 -7.68 -0.74 6.02
N PRO A 255 -7.37 -0.02 4.93
CA PRO A 255 -8.04 -0.21 3.65
C PRO A 255 -7.83 -1.66 3.19
N ALA A 256 -8.87 -2.28 2.61
CA ALA A 256 -8.73 -3.61 2.01
C ALA A 256 -7.64 -3.59 0.93
N ASP A 257 -6.86 -4.67 0.81
CA ASP A 257 -5.81 -4.81 -0.22
C ASP A 257 -6.37 -4.43 -1.60
N GLY A 258 -5.94 -3.27 -2.12
CA GLY A 258 -6.31 -2.79 -3.45
C GLY A 258 -7.54 -1.88 -3.54
N GLU A 259 -8.20 -1.52 -2.45
CA GLU A 259 -9.19 -0.43 -2.42
C GLU A 259 -8.61 0.77 -1.67
N ALA A 260 -8.31 1.85 -2.40
CA ALA A 260 -7.87 3.09 -1.78
C ALA A 260 -9.03 3.67 -0.93
N PRO A 261 -8.73 4.29 0.23
CA PRO A 261 -9.76 4.90 1.04
C PRO A 261 -10.57 5.90 0.20
N ALA A 262 -11.89 5.83 0.30
CA ALA A 262 -12.77 6.74 -0.41
C ALA A 262 -12.46 8.18 0.02
N TRP A 263 -12.08 9.03 -0.93
CA TRP A 263 -11.92 10.47 -0.71
C TRP A 263 -13.22 11.04 -0.13
N ARG A 264 -13.13 11.67 1.05
CA ARG A 264 -14.24 12.37 1.72
C ARG A 264 -13.84 13.82 1.94
N PRO A 265 -14.54 14.81 1.34
CA PRO A 265 -14.39 16.19 1.78
C PRO A 265 -15.05 16.35 3.15
N ALA A 266 -14.44 17.15 4.04
CA ALA A 266 -15.05 17.52 5.32
C ALA A 266 -16.36 18.31 5.09
N PRO A 267 -17.39 18.14 5.94
CA PRO A 267 -18.61 18.92 5.86
C PRO A 267 -18.33 20.35 6.33
N GLY A 268 -18.33 21.30 5.39
CA GLY A 268 -18.21 22.74 5.61
C GLY A 268 -18.54 23.48 4.31
N GLU A 269 -18.96 24.73 4.42
CA GLU A 269 -19.16 25.57 3.24
C GLU A 269 -17.80 25.75 2.53
N PRO A 270 -17.71 25.54 1.20
CA PRO A 270 -16.43 25.59 0.51
C PRO A 270 -15.81 26.99 0.63
N ILE A 271 -14.70 27.10 1.36
CA ILE A 271 -13.93 28.34 1.47
C ILE A 271 -13.42 28.70 0.07
N GLY A 272 -13.83 29.87 -0.43
CA GLY A 272 -13.44 30.38 -1.74
C GLY A 272 -11.93 30.64 -1.83
N PRO A 273 -11.33 30.55 -3.03
CA PRO A 273 -9.89 30.74 -3.23
C PRO A 273 -9.41 32.12 -2.78
N GLU A 274 -10.23 33.17 -2.95
CA GLU A 274 -9.89 34.54 -2.55
C GLU A 274 -9.66 34.66 -1.03
N VAL A 275 -10.46 33.96 -0.23
CA VAL A 275 -10.30 33.91 1.23
C VAL A 275 -9.00 33.20 1.59
N LEU A 276 -8.69 32.07 0.94
CA LEU A 276 -7.47 31.31 1.19
C LEU A 276 -6.20 32.04 0.75
N ASP A 277 -6.28 32.80 -0.33
CA ASP A 277 -5.19 33.64 -0.80
C ASP A 277 -4.88 34.77 0.19
N ALA A 278 -5.92 35.33 0.84
CA ALA A 278 -5.81 36.39 1.84
C ALA A 278 -5.30 35.94 3.22
N VAL A 279 -5.27 34.63 3.52
CA VAL A 279 -4.76 34.12 4.80
C VAL A 279 -3.26 34.40 4.91
N GLU A 280 -2.87 35.10 5.98
CA GLU A 280 -1.46 35.25 6.32
C GLU A 280 -0.93 33.97 6.98
N LEU A 281 0.09 33.37 6.37
CA LEU A 281 0.74 32.18 6.92
C LEU A 281 1.77 32.60 7.99
N PRO A 282 1.83 31.87 9.13
CA PRO A 282 2.93 31.98 10.08
C PRO A 282 4.30 31.91 9.40
N ALA A 283 5.31 32.58 9.97
CA ALA A 283 6.62 32.73 9.35
C ALA A 283 7.30 31.37 9.09
N ASP A 284 7.29 30.48 10.07
CA ASP A 284 7.79 29.11 10.00
C ASP A 284 7.09 28.29 8.90
N VAL A 285 5.77 28.41 8.78
CA VAL A 285 4.97 27.73 7.74
C VAL A 285 5.29 28.28 6.34
N ARG A 286 5.56 29.59 6.24
CA ARG A 286 5.92 30.27 5.00
C ARG A 286 7.32 29.88 4.53
N GLU A 287 8.28 29.79 5.45
CA GLU A 287 9.65 29.32 5.19
C GLU A 287 9.65 27.86 4.74
N GLU A 288 8.91 26.99 5.43
CA GLU A 288 8.74 25.60 5.02
C GLU A 288 8.12 25.50 3.61
N LEU A 289 7.09 26.30 3.30
CA LEU A 289 6.51 26.33 1.96
C LEU A 289 7.54 26.73 0.90
N ALA A 290 8.37 27.74 1.19
CA ALA A 290 9.42 28.19 0.27
C ALA A 290 10.46 27.08 0.00
N LEU A 291 10.93 26.40 1.05
CA LEU A 291 11.85 25.26 0.92
C LEU A 291 11.23 24.14 0.06
N ARG A 292 9.92 23.85 0.24
CA ARG A 292 9.21 22.82 -0.54
C ARG A 292 9.05 23.21 -2.01
N VAL A 293 8.76 24.47 -2.30
CA VAL A 293 8.67 24.98 -3.68
C VAL A 293 10.03 24.89 -4.36
N GLN A 294 11.10 25.24 -3.66
CA GLN A 294 12.47 25.13 -4.18
C GLN A 294 12.91 23.68 -4.40
N ALA A 295 12.56 22.76 -3.49
CA ALA A 295 12.96 21.35 -3.58
C ALA A 295 12.15 20.54 -4.62
N ALA A 296 10.96 21.00 -5.01
CA ALA A 296 10.08 20.21 -5.87
C ALA A 296 10.63 19.96 -7.29
N PRO A 297 11.18 20.97 -8.02
CA PRO A 297 11.85 20.76 -9.30
C PRO A 297 12.97 19.71 -9.26
N GLU A 298 13.65 19.59 -8.12
CA GLU A 298 14.79 18.69 -7.90
C GLU A 298 14.37 17.24 -7.56
N ASP A 299 13.07 16.95 -7.53
CA ASP A 299 12.51 15.64 -7.16
C ASP A 299 12.59 14.61 -8.31
N SER A 300 13.81 14.14 -8.57
CA SER A 300 14.09 13.11 -9.58
C SER A 300 13.42 11.77 -9.29
N VAL A 301 13.22 11.39 -8.02
CA VAL A 301 12.56 10.13 -7.65
C VAL A 301 11.09 10.09 -8.10
N SER A 302 10.35 11.19 -7.87
CA SER A 302 8.96 11.30 -8.32
C SER A 302 8.86 11.34 -9.85
N LEU A 303 9.84 11.94 -10.53
CA LEU A 303 9.90 11.97 -11.98
C LEU A 303 10.11 10.57 -12.56
N VAL A 304 11.04 9.78 -12.00
CA VAL A 304 11.21 8.37 -12.41
C VAL A 304 9.93 7.56 -12.18
N LEU A 305 9.22 7.79 -11.07
CA LEU A 305 7.92 7.17 -10.84
C LEU A 305 6.89 7.54 -11.93
N VAL A 306 6.81 8.81 -12.32
CA VAL A 306 5.96 9.26 -13.44
C VAL A 306 6.36 8.55 -14.72
N GLY A 307 7.66 8.50 -15.01
CA GLY A 307 8.26 7.76 -16.13
C GLY A 307 7.79 6.32 -16.19
N LEU A 308 7.98 5.57 -15.10
CA LEU A 308 7.58 4.16 -15.03
C LEU A 308 6.08 3.97 -15.24
N VAL A 309 5.23 4.77 -14.58
CA VAL A 309 3.78 4.65 -14.70
C VAL A 309 3.31 5.00 -16.10
N ARG A 310 3.81 6.10 -16.69
CA ARG A 310 3.43 6.52 -18.06
C ARG A 310 4.01 5.64 -19.15
N GLY A 311 5.16 5.03 -18.91
CA GLY A 311 5.73 3.96 -19.73
C GLY A 311 5.02 2.60 -19.59
N GLY A 312 3.92 2.52 -18.83
CA GLY A 312 3.10 1.32 -18.69
C GLY A 312 3.62 0.27 -17.70
N THR A 313 4.69 0.57 -16.95
CA THR A 313 5.28 -0.34 -15.97
C THR A 313 4.28 -0.71 -14.87
N HIS A 314 4.27 -1.97 -14.46
CA HIS A 314 3.45 -2.41 -13.33
C HIS A 314 4.08 -1.95 -12.01
N VAL A 315 3.61 -0.82 -11.50
CA VAL A 315 4.06 -0.30 -10.20
C VAL A 315 3.03 -0.67 -9.12
N GLY A 316 3.46 -1.48 -8.14
CA GLY A 316 2.69 -1.81 -6.95
C GLY A 316 2.84 -0.79 -5.82
N HIS A 317 2.21 -1.06 -4.67
CA HIS A 317 2.31 -0.21 -3.48
C HIS A 317 2.56 -1.04 -2.22
N SER A 318 3.49 -0.60 -1.40
CA SER A 318 3.55 -0.96 0.01
C SER A 318 2.99 0.20 0.83
N TYR A 319 2.08 -0.10 1.75
CA TYR A 319 1.43 0.92 2.56
C TYR A 319 2.31 1.24 3.79
N LEU A 320 2.48 2.53 4.10
CA LEU A 320 3.09 2.97 5.36
C LEU A 320 2.34 2.45 6.59
N ARG A 321 1.04 2.18 6.43
CA ARG A 321 0.13 1.74 7.51
C ARG A 321 0.10 2.80 8.61
N SER A 322 0.26 2.42 9.87
CA SER A 322 0.40 3.32 11.00
C SER A 322 1.86 3.50 11.42
N LEU A 323 2.83 3.30 10.53
CA LEU A 323 4.23 3.66 10.80
C LEU A 323 4.44 5.16 10.56
N PHE A 324 5.42 5.75 11.24
CA PHE A 324 5.82 7.13 11.03
C PHE A 324 6.57 7.35 9.71
N TRP A 325 6.29 8.49 9.07
CA TRP A 325 7.07 9.02 7.96
C TRP A 325 7.07 10.55 8.03
N ALA A 326 8.23 11.14 7.77
CA ALA A 326 8.40 12.57 7.53
C ALA A 326 9.52 12.81 6.51
N ARG A 327 9.57 14.02 5.96
CA ARG A 327 10.64 14.50 5.08
C ARG A 327 11.09 15.89 5.55
N PRO A 328 11.74 16.03 6.71
CA PRO A 328 12.10 17.33 7.28
C PRO A 328 13.11 18.08 6.38
N LEU A 329 12.91 19.40 6.22
CA LEU A 329 13.80 20.29 5.47
C LEU A 329 14.36 21.43 6.33
N SER A 330 14.01 21.47 7.61
CA SER A 330 14.41 22.53 8.54
C SER A 330 14.60 22.00 9.96
N ALA A 331 15.40 22.66 10.79
CA ALA A 331 15.61 22.26 12.18
C ALA A 331 14.31 22.18 13.00
N PRO A 332 13.32 23.10 12.86
CA PRO A 332 12.01 22.94 13.50
C PRO A 332 11.26 21.68 13.02
N SER A 333 11.34 21.34 11.73
CA SER A 333 10.69 20.13 11.20
C SER A 333 11.34 18.84 11.69
N ILE A 334 12.65 18.87 12.01
CA ILE A 334 13.36 17.76 12.67
C ILE A 334 12.82 17.56 14.08
N ALA A 335 12.75 18.62 14.89
CA ALA A 335 12.27 18.53 16.26
C ALA A 335 10.84 17.97 16.33
N GLU A 336 9.96 18.40 15.42
CA GLU A 336 8.60 17.82 15.29
C GLU A 336 8.66 16.32 14.95
N ALA A 337 9.55 15.91 14.03
CA ALA A 337 9.69 14.53 13.65
C ALA A 337 10.23 13.65 14.78
N GLU A 338 11.20 14.14 15.56
CA GLU A 338 11.75 13.48 16.75
C GLU A 338 10.70 13.26 17.84
N GLU A 339 9.84 14.26 18.10
CA GLU A 339 8.76 14.12 19.08
C GLU A 339 7.72 13.07 18.62
N ARG A 340 7.33 13.13 17.35
CA ARG A 340 6.27 12.28 16.80
C ARG A 340 6.68 10.82 16.66
N ILE A 341 7.93 10.53 16.28
CA ILE A 341 8.36 9.15 16.02
C ILE A 341 8.33 8.27 17.29
N VAL A 342 8.55 8.85 18.47
CA VAL A 342 8.56 8.12 19.77
C VAL A 342 7.21 7.49 20.11
N GLY A 343 6.10 8.05 19.61
CA GLY A 343 4.74 7.54 19.87
C GLY A 343 4.38 6.23 19.13
N TYR A 344 5.26 5.72 18.28
CA TYR A 344 4.98 4.59 17.40
C TYR A 344 5.60 3.27 17.90
N ASP A 345 4.75 2.29 18.22
CA ASP A 345 5.15 0.92 18.53
C ASP A 345 5.18 0.08 17.23
N GLU A 346 6.36 -0.03 16.61
CA GLU A 346 6.54 -0.81 15.37
C GLU A 346 5.99 -2.24 15.47
N ASP A 347 6.20 -2.92 16.60
CA ASP A 347 5.83 -4.31 16.79
C ASP A 347 4.32 -4.49 16.82
N LYS A 348 3.64 -3.59 17.53
CA LYS A 348 2.18 -3.53 17.55
C LYS A 348 1.63 -3.21 16.16
N VAL A 349 2.24 -2.28 15.44
CA VAL A 349 1.83 -1.94 14.08
C VAL A 349 1.99 -3.13 13.14
N LEU A 350 3.11 -3.84 13.19
CA LEU A 350 3.32 -5.05 12.40
C LEU A 350 2.28 -6.12 12.73
N LEU A 351 2.01 -6.35 14.01
CA LEU A 351 1.04 -7.33 14.47
C LEU A 351 -0.39 -7.01 14.01
N ASP A 352 -0.80 -5.76 14.13
CA ASP A 352 -2.12 -5.30 13.69
C ASP A 352 -2.24 -5.37 12.15
N SER A 353 -1.14 -5.09 11.46
CA SER A 353 -1.07 -5.13 10.00
C SER A 353 -1.02 -6.53 9.39
N ALA A 354 -0.61 -7.52 10.18
CA ALA A 354 -0.59 -8.92 9.78
C ALA A 354 -2.02 -9.49 9.61
N VAL A 355 -3.01 -8.87 10.26
CA VAL A 355 -4.43 -9.18 10.05
C VAL A 355 -4.91 -8.53 8.75
N LYS A 356 -5.60 -9.30 7.90
CA LYS A 356 -6.03 -8.81 6.60
C LYS A 356 -7.31 -7.98 6.76
N ALA A 357 -7.30 -6.75 6.26
CA ALA A 357 -8.44 -5.84 6.35
C ALA A 357 -9.70 -6.33 5.62
N SER A 358 -9.51 -7.12 4.56
CA SER A 358 -10.61 -7.65 3.75
C SER A 358 -11.23 -8.92 4.35
N ASP A 359 -10.83 -9.35 5.54
CA ASP A 359 -11.31 -10.59 6.15
C ASP A 359 -12.83 -10.59 6.37
N GLY A 360 -13.41 -11.79 6.37
CA GLY A 360 -14.82 -12.01 6.70
C GLY A 360 -15.15 -11.56 8.12
N PHE A 361 -16.45 -11.42 8.41
CA PHE A 361 -16.92 -11.12 9.76
C PHE A 361 -16.40 -12.16 10.76
N PHE A 362 -16.54 -13.44 10.42
CA PHE A 362 -16.15 -14.51 11.34
C PHE A 362 -14.65 -14.47 11.64
N THR A 363 -13.80 -14.40 10.61
CA THR A 363 -12.35 -14.28 10.77
C THR A 363 -11.97 -13.05 11.61
N THR A 364 -12.56 -11.88 11.31
CA THR A 364 -12.22 -10.62 11.98
C THR A 364 -12.53 -10.65 13.47
N PHE A 365 -13.71 -11.16 13.87
CA PHE A 365 -14.17 -11.05 15.26
C PHE A 365 -13.91 -12.30 16.10
N PHE A 366 -13.79 -13.48 15.49
CA PHE A 366 -13.68 -14.77 16.20
C PHE A 366 -12.35 -15.48 15.99
N VAL A 367 -11.44 -14.98 15.14
CA VAL A 367 -10.13 -15.60 14.91
C VAL A 367 -9.00 -14.60 15.08
N SER A 368 -9.00 -13.52 14.29
CA SER A 368 -7.98 -12.47 14.29
C SER A 368 -7.62 -11.85 15.64
N PRO A 369 -8.53 -11.72 16.65
CA PRO A 369 -8.18 -11.13 17.93
C PRO A 369 -7.07 -11.89 18.67
N TYR A 370 -7.03 -13.23 18.54
CA TYR A 370 -6.03 -14.06 19.20
C TYR A 370 -5.01 -14.68 18.23
N SER A 371 -5.38 -14.98 16.98
CA SER A 371 -4.49 -15.65 16.03
C SER A 371 -3.23 -14.83 15.70
N ARG A 372 -3.33 -13.49 15.69
CA ARG A 372 -2.16 -12.61 15.50
C ARG A 372 -1.08 -12.84 16.56
N TYR A 373 -1.46 -13.09 17.82
CA TYR A 373 -0.51 -13.37 18.90
C TYR A 373 0.09 -14.77 18.76
N ILE A 374 -0.64 -15.73 18.20
CA ILE A 374 -0.11 -17.04 17.82
C ILE A 374 0.92 -16.87 16.70
N ALA A 375 0.65 -16.04 15.68
CA ALA A 375 1.61 -15.73 14.61
C ALA A 375 2.90 -15.08 15.17
N ARG A 376 2.78 -14.19 16.15
CA ARG A 376 3.96 -13.65 16.85
C ARG A 376 4.72 -14.73 17.62
N TRP A 377 4.00 -15.63 18.28
CA TRP A 377 4.61 -16.74 19.02
C TRP A 377 5.32 -17.73 18.08
N THR A 378 4.73 -18.08 16.94
CA THR A 378 5.36 -18.96 15.94
C THR A 378 6.60 -18.30 15.32
N ALA A 379 6.54 -17.00 15.03
CA ALA A 379 7.69 -16.22 14.57
C ALA A 379 8.87 -16.26 15.56
N ARG A 380 8.59 -16.06 16.86
CA ARG A 380 9.61 -16.14 17.93
C ARG A 380 10.21 -17.53 18.10
N ARG A 381 9.51 -18.57 17.63
CA ARG A 381 10.00 -19.97 17.63
C ARG A 381 10.72 -20.34 16.34
N GLY A 382 10.89 -19.42 15.39
CA GLY A 382 11.54 -19.68 14.11
C GLY A 382 10.75 -20.61 13.19
N LEU A 383 9.44 -20.80 13.43
CA LEU A 383 8.60 -21.58 12.54
C LEU A 383 8.36 -20.80 11.24
N THR A 384 8.39 -21.51 10.11
CA THR A 384 8.11 -20.94 8.79
C THR A 384 6.61 -20.96 8.48
N PRO A 385 6.09 -20.02 7.65
CA PRO A 385 4.71 -20.06 7.18
C PRO A 385 4.30 -21.41 6.61
N ASN A 386 5.13 -22.00 5.75
CA ASN A 386 4.84 -23.30 5.10
C ASN A 386 4.70 -24.45 6.12
N GLN A 387 5.45 -24.44 7.23
CA GLN A 387 5.27 -25.44 8.30
C GLN A 387 3.92 -25.27 9.00
N VAL A 388 3.49 -24.04 9.23
CA VAL A 388 2.19 -23.74 9.83
C VAL A 388 1.05 -24.13 8.87
N THR A 389 1.20 -23.88 7.57
CA THR A 389 0.24 -24.30 6.54
C THR A 389 0.14 -25.83 6.46
N ALA A 390 1.26 -26.55 6.52
CA ALA A 390 1.24 -28.03 6.53
C ALA A 390 0.51 -28.57 7.78
N PHE A 391 0.72 -27.93 8.94
CA PHE A 391 0.02 -28.26 10.17
C PHE A 391 -1.50 -27.99 10.07
N SER A 392 -1.91 -26.84 9.50
CA SER A 392 -3.32 -26.51 9.28
C SER A 392 -4.00 -27.52 8.34
N LEU A 393 -3.31 -27.97 7.29
CA LEU A 393 -3.80 -29.00 6.39
C LEU A 393 -3.98 -30.34 7.09
N ALA A 394 -3.01 -30.77 7.90
CA ALA A 394 -3.09 -32.02 8.67
C ALA A 394 -4.31 -32.03 9.61
N LEU A 395 -4.57 -30.90 10.30
CA LEU A 395 -5.78 -30.74 11.11
C LEU A 395 -7.06 -30.85 10.27
N GLY A 396 -7.07 -30.33 9.04
CA GLY A 396 -8.20 -30.48 8.12
C GLY A 396 -8.49 -31.93 7.73
N PHE A 397 -7.46 -32.74 7.50
CA PHE A 397 -7.63 -34.18 7.25
C PHE A 397 -8.14 -34.93 8.50
N LEU A 398 -7.63 -34.58 9.69
CA LEU A 398 -8.13 -35.14 10.95
C LEU A 398 -9.59 -34.74 11.21
N ALA A 399 -9.97 -33.51 10.87
CA ALA A 399 -11.35 -33.06 10.94
C ALA A 399 -12.26 -33.89 10.03
N ALA A 400 -11.86 -34.09 8.77
CA ALA A 400 -12.57 -34.95 7.83
C ALA A 400 -12.70 -36.40 8.32
N ALA A 401 -11.64 -36.96 8.92
CA ALA A 401 -11.68 -38.29 9.53
C ALA A 401 -12.66 -38.36 10.71
N GLY A 402 -12.68 -37.32 11.56
CA GLY A 402 -13.66 -37.18 12.65
C GLY A 402 -15.10 -37.17 12.14
N PHE A 403 -15.39 -36.36 11.11
CA PHE A 403 -16.71 -36.34 10.47
C PHE A 403 -17.07 -37.69 9.84
N ALA A 404 -16.11 -38.38 9.25
CA ALA A 404 -16.32 -39.67 8.59
C ALA A 404 -16.70 -40.81 9.55
N THR A 405 -16.47 -40.66 10.87
CA THR A 405 -16.88 -41.67 11.86
C THR A 405 -18.39 -41.94 11.79
N GLY A 406 -19.22 -40.92 11.54
CA GLY A 406 -20.68 -41.02 11.59
C GLY A 406 -21.23 -41.06 13.02
N GLU A 407 -20.42 -40.72 14.03
CA GLU A 407 -20.84 -40.67 15.43
C GLU A 407 -20.89 -39.24 15.94
N ARG A 408 -21.75 -38.97 16.93
CA ARG A 408 -21.95 -37.61 17.47
C ARG A 408 -20.66 -37.00 18.01
N TRP A 409 -19.86 -37.77 18.75
CA TRP A 409 -18.59 -37.28 19.27
C TRP A 409 -17.61 -36.97 18.13
N GLY A 410 -17.64 -37.74 17.04
CA GLY A 410 -16.78 -37.54 15.89
C GLY A 410 -17.17 -36.31 15.08
N LEU A 411 -18.47 -36.00 14.97
CA LEU A 411 -18.95 -34.73 14.41
C LEU A 411 -18.48 -33.53 15.26
N ILE A 412 -18.52 -33.64 16.58
CA ILE A 412 -18.04 -32.58 17.49
C ILE A 412 -16.53 -32.43 17.40
N ALA A 413 -15.78 -33.53 17.44
CA ALA A 413 -14.32 -33.52 17.31
C ALA A 413 -13.89 -32.96 15.95
N GLY A 414 -14.56 -33.38 14.87
CA GLY A 414 -14.36 -32.87 13.52
C GLY A 414 -14.58 -31.36 13.43
N ALA A 415 -15.66 -30.85 14.03
CA ALA A 415 -15.95 -29.41 14.08
C ALA A 415 -14.87 -28.62 14.84
N ILE A 416 -14.40 -29.11 15.99
CA ILE A 416 -13.32 -28.46 16.74
C ILE A 416 -12.03 -28.45 15.92
N LEU A 417 -11.66 -29.60 15.34
CA LEU A 417 -10.46 -29.72 14.51
C LEU A 417 -10.51 -28.85 13.27
N LEU A 418 -11.68 -28.71 12.64
CA LEU A 418 -11.88 -27.83 11.49
C LEU A 418 -11.66 -26.36 11.86
N GLN A 419 -12.17 -25.94 13.03
CA GLN A 419 -11.99 -24.59 13.52
C GLN A 419 -10.52 -24.32 13.90
N LEU A 420 -9.82 -25.31 14.46
CA LEU A 420 -8.37 -25.23 14.69
C LEU A 420 -7.61 -25.14 13.37
N ALA A 421 -7.93 -25.98 12.38
CA ALA A 421 -7.34 -25.93 11.05
C ALA A 421 -7.48 -24.53 10.43
N PHE A 422 -8.70 -23.97 10.46
CA PHE A 422 -8.96 -22.60 9.97
C PHE A 422 -8.19 -21.52 10.74
N THR A 423 -8.02 -21.70 12.05
CA THR A 423 -7.24 -20.76 12.87
C THR A 423 -5.79 -20.76 12.44
N PHE A 424 -5.16 -21.94 12.31
CA PHE A 424 -3.75 -22.05 11.92
C PHE A 424 -3.48 -21.63 10.48
N ASP A 425 -4.48 -21.78 9.62
CA ASP A 425 -4.48 -21.21 8.28
C ASP A 425 -4.46 -19.68 8.29
N CYS A 426 -5.24 -19.04 9.16
CA CYS A 426 -5.10 -17.60 9.35
C CYS A 426 -3.72 -17.22 9.93
N VAL A 427 -3.17 -18.06 10.81
CA VAL A 427 -1.86 -17.84 11.45
C VAL A 427 -0.72 -17.91 10.44
N ASP A 428 -0.76 -18.80 9.44
CA ASP A 428 0.33 -18.89 8.46
C ASP A 428 0.48 -17.62 7.60
N GLY A 429 -0.65 -17.05 7.16
CA GLY A 429 -0.68 -15.84 6.37
C GLY A 429 -0.35 -14.61 7.21
N GLN A 430 -0.78 -14.59 8.48
CA GLN A 430 -0.37 -13.58 9.45
C GLN A 430 1.13 -13.69 9.76
N LEU A 431 1.66 -14.89 9.93
CA LEU A 431 3.08 -15.15 10.15
C LEU A 431 3.89 -14.68 8.96
N ALA A 432 3.51 -15.04 7.73
CA ALA A 432 4.18 -14.58 6.51
C ALA A 432 4.22 -13.05 6.41
N ARG A 433 3.15 -12.36 6.79
CA ARG A 433 3.10 -10.89 6.82
C ARG A 433 3.91 -10.28 7.96
N TYR A 434 3.89 -10.89 9.15
CA TYR A 434 4.62 -10.42 10.32
C TYR A 434 6.14 -10.63 10.18
N SER A 435 6.57 -11.80 9.72
CA SER A 435 7.98 -12.16 9.52
C SER A 435 8.53 -11.80 8.14
N ARG A 436 7.66 -11.33 7.23
CA ARG A 436 7.97 -10.96 5.83
C ARG A 436 8.53 -12.10 4.99
N GLN A 437 8.21 -13.33 5.38
CA GLN A 437 8.56 -14.53 4.64
C GLN A 437 7.47 -14.80 3.60
N PHE A 438 7.62 -14.18 2.43
CA PHE A 438 6.73 -14.39 1.30
C PHE A 438 7.39 -15.29 0.27
N SER A 439 6.62 -16.19 -0.34
CA SER A 439 7.08 -16.97 -1.48
C SER A 439 5.93 -17.23 -2.46
N LYS A 440 6.27 -17.35 -3.75
CA LYS A 440 5.30 -17.74 -4.79
C LYS A 440 4.71 -19.11 -4.51
N LEU A 441 5.55 -20.05 -4.04
CA LEU A 441 5.13 -21.38 -3.64
C LEU A 441 4.15 -21.32 -2.46
N GLY A 442 4.47 -20.56 -1.40
CA GLY A 442 3.60 -20.42 -0.23
C GLY A 442 2.23 -19.86 -0.60
N ALA A 443 2.17 -18.79 -1.41
CA ALA A 443 0.91 -18.22 -1.89
C ALA A 443 0.10 -19.20 -2.76
N TRP A 444 0.77 -20.08 -3.52
CA TRP A 444 0.13 -21.12 -4.29
C TRP A 444 -0.38 -22.28 -3.40
N LEU A 445 0.42 -22.72 -2.42
CA LEU A 445 0.07 -23.76 -1.46
C LEU A 445 -1.13 -23.35 -0.61
N ASP A 446 -1.11 -22.15 -0.03
CA ASP A 446 -2.22 -21.54 0.72
C ASP A 446 -3.54 -21.63 -0.08
N SER A 447 -3.49 -21.15 -1.33
CA SER A 447 -4.62 -21.20 -2.25
C SER A 447 -5.14 -22.62 -2.50
N ILE A 448 -4.27 -23.61 -2.71
CA ILE A 448 -4.71 -25.00 -2.94
C ILE A 448 -5.20 -25.67 -1.66
N PHE A 449 -4.48 -25.55 -0.55
CA PHE A 449 -4.77 -26.25 0.69
C PHE A 449 -6.08 -25.78 1.31
N ASP A 450 -6.46 -24.52 1.13
CA ASP A 450 -7.81 -24.02 1.43
C ASP A 450 -8.92 -24.84 0.78
N ARG A 451 -8.77 -25.12 -0.51
CA ARG A 451 -9.75 -25.89 -1.28
C ARG A 451 -9.69 -27.36 -0.92
N THR A 452 -8.48 -27.90 -0.73
CA THR A 452 -8.29 -29.28 -0.31
C THR A 452 -9.01 -29.54 1.02
N LYS A 453 -8.81 -28.70 2.05
CA LYS A 453 -9.51 -28.81 3.35
C LYS A 453 -11.03 -28.82 3.18
N GLU A 454 -11.56 -27.89 2.40
CA GLU A 454 -13.00 -27.79 2.13
C GLU A 454 -13.55 -29.08 1.49
N TYR A 455 -12.86 -29.61 0.48
CA TYR A 455 -13.32 -30.79 -0.26
C TYR A 455 -13.18 -32.09 0.54
N VAL A 456 -12.11 -32.26 1.30
CA VAL A 456 -11.94 -33.46 2.15
C VAL A 456 -12.95 -33.46 3.30
N VAL A 457 -13.30 -32.30 3.84
CA VAL A 457 -14.36 -32.18 4.86
C VAL A 457 -15.73 -32.55 4.27
N PHE A 458 -16.04 -32.14 3.04
CA PHE A 458 -17.28 -32.56 2.38
C PHE A 458 -17.30 -34.08 2.18
N ALA A 459 -16.19 -34.69 1.76
CA ALA A 459 -16.10 -36.13 1.65
C ALA A 459 -16.30 -36.82 3.02
N GLY A 460 -15.64 -36.32 4.08
CA GLY A 460 -15.80 -36.85 5.44
C GLY A 460 -17.24 -36.79 5.94
N LEU A 461 -17.91 -35.66 5.77
CA LEU A 461 -19.33 -35.50 6.13
C LEU A 461 -20.24 -36.44 5.32
N ALA A 462 -19.98 -36.62 4.02
CA ALA A 462 -20.78 -37.52 3.19
C ALA A 462 -20.63 -39.00 3.60
N ILE A 463 -19.39 -39.42 3.91
CA ILE A 463 -19.10 -40.77 4.42
C ILE A 463 -19.78 -40.97 5.78
N GLY A 464 -19.63 -40.04 6.71
CA GLY A 464 -20.24 -40.09 8.04
C GLY A 464 -21.77 -40.10 7.98
N GLY A 465 -22.37 -39.22 7.17
CA GLY A 465 -23.81 -39.18 6.96
C GLY A 465 -24.37 -40.49 6.39
N THR A 466 -23.65 -41.13 5.46
CA THR A 466 -24.03 -42.45 4.92
C THR A 466 -24.04 -43.52 6.00
N ARG A 467 -23.04 -43.50 6.91
CA ARG A 467 -22.99 -44.43 8.06
C ARG A 467 -24.13 -44.19 9.06
N MET A 468 -24.62 -42.97 9.16
CA MET A 468 -25.82 -42.61 9.93
C MET A 468 -27.13 -42.93 9.21
N GLY A 469 -27.08 -43.50 8.00
CA GLY A 469 -28.27 -43.82 7.20
C GLY A 469 -28.84 -42.67 6.37
N GLU A 470 -28.12 -41.54 6.25
CA GLU A 470 -28.54 -40.39 5.46
C GLU A 470 -28.10 -40.51 4.00
N SER A 471 -28.99 -40.19 3.04
CA SER A 471 -28.63 -40.07 1.63
C SER A 471 -28.14 -38.65 1.32
N VAL A 472 -26.84 -38.41 1.50
CA VAL A 472 -26.23 -37.06 1.42
C VAL A 472 -25.28 -36.87 0.23
N TRP A 473 -24.92 -37.92 -0.50
CA TRP A 473 -23.96 -37.84 -1.61
C TRP A 473 -24.39 -36.88 -2.73
N LEU A 474 -25.68 -36.85 -3.06
CA LEU A 474 -26.21 -35.90 -4.05
C LEU A 474 -26.04 -34.45 -3.56
N LEU A 475 -26.37 -34.19 -2.29
CA LEU A 475 -26.20 -32.86 -1.70
C LEU A 475 -24.72 -32.46 -1.64
N ALA A 476 -23.84 -33.39 -1.27
CA ALA A 476 -22.39 -33.17 -1.28
C ALA A 476 -21.88 -32.82 -2.68
N GLY A 477 -22.35 -33.54 -3.71
CA GLY A 477 -21.99 -33.26 -5.11
C GLY A 477 -22.47 -31.88 -5.59
N ILE A 478 -23.70 -31.48 -5.22
CA ILE A 478 -24.24 -30.14 -5.53
C ILE A 478 -23.44 -29.05 -4.83
N ALA A 479 -23.18 -29.22 -3.53
CA ALA A 479 -22.40 -28.27 -2.74
C ALA A 479 -20.97 -28.10 -3.30
N LEU A 480 -20.31 -29.22 -3.65
CA LEU A 480 -18.99 -29.20 -4.26
C LEU A 480 -18.98 -28.49 -5.61
N THR A 481 -19.93 -28.81 -6.49
CA THR A 481 -20.05 -28.19 -7.82
C THR A 481 -20.27 -26.69 -7.71
N LEU A 482 -21.18 -26.27 -6.84
CA LEU A 482 -21.45 -24.86 -6.56
C LEU A 482 -20.20 -24.13 -6.07
N GLN A 483 -19.44 -24.75 -5.17
CA GLN A 483 -18.24 -24.15 -4.60
C GLN A 483 -17.10 -24.02 -5.62
N ILE A 484 -16.91 -25.04 -6.48
CA ILE A 484 -15.97 -24.98 -7.60
C ILE A 484 -16.34 -23.83 -8.55
N ALA A 485 -17.61 -23.73 -8.95
CA ALA A 485 -18.07 -22.67 -9.85
C ALA A 485 -17.84 -21.26 -9.27
N ARG A 486 -18.09 -21.08 -7.97
CA ARG A 486 -17.82 -19.82 -7.26
C ARG A 486 -16.34 -19.46 -7.27
N HIS A 487 -15.47 -20.41 -6.89
CA HIS A 487 -14.02 -20.21 -6.87
C HIS A 487 -13.50 -19.81 -8.26
N MET A 488 -13.92 -20.53 -9.31
CA MET A 488 -13.54 -20.21 -10.70
C MET A 488 -13.99 -18.80 -11.12
N GLY A 489 -15.22 -18.42 -10.78
CA GLY A 489 -15.76 -17.09 -11.09
C GLY A 489 -14.98 -15.97 -10.38
N ASP A 490 -14.56 -16.19 -9.15
CA ASP A 490 -13.77 -15.23 -8.37
C ASP A 490 -12.38 -15.01 -8.96
N PHE A 491 -11.68 -16.09 -9.34
CA PHE A 491 -10.40 -16.01 -10.02
C PHE A 491 -10.48 -15.31 -11.37
N SER A 492 -11.41 -15.74 -12.23
CA SER A 492 -11.56 -15.19 -13.58
C SER A 492 -11.84 -13.68 -13.54
N PHE A 493 -12.79 -13.25 -12.69
CA PHE A 493 -13.12 -11.83 -12.56
C PHE A 493 -11.98 -10.97 -12.00
N GLY A 494 -11.18 -11.54 -11.09
CA GLY A 494 -9.96 -10.89 -10.57
C GLY A 494 -8.96 -10.60 -11.67
N THR A 495 -8.60 -11.65 -12.42
CA THR A 495 -7.63 -11.59 -13.52
C THR A 495 -8.09 -10.67 -14.65
N SER A 496 -9.34 -10.78 -15.12
CA SER A 496 -9.85 -9.91 -16.18
C SER A 496 -9.75 -8.43 -15.83
N GLN A 497 -9.97 -8.06 -14.56
CA GLN A 497 -9.84 -6.66 -14.18
C GLN A 497 -8.39 -6.18 -14.10
N GLN A 498 -7.46 -7.03 -13.65
CA GLN A 498 -6.04 -6.68 -13.66
C GLN A 498 -5.53 -6.41 -15.08
N LEU A 499 -5.96 -7.24 -16.04
CA LEU A 499 -5.68 -7.03 -17.46
C LEU A 499 -6.25 -5.70 -17.97
N GLN A 500 -7.51 -5.39 -17.63
CA GLN A 500 -8.13 -4.10 -17.98
C GLN A 500 -7.39 -2.90 -17.40
N ILE A 501 -6.89 -2.99 -16.16
CA ILE A 501 -6.08 -1.91 -15.56
C ILE A 501 -4.77 -1.74 -16.34
N GLY A 502 -4.11 -2.86 -16.69
CA GLY A 502 -2.86 -2.85 -17.45
C GLY A 502 -3.00 -2.26 -18.85
N ALA A 503 -4.17 -2.40 -19.48
CA ALA A 503 -4.48 -1.86 -20.81
C ALA A 503 -4.89 -0.37 -20.80
N THR A 504 -4.83 0.32 -19.65
CA THR A 504 -5.17 1.74 -19.59
C THR A 504 -4.10 2.56 -20.34
N GLU A 505 -4.53 3.43 -21.26
CA GLU A 505 -3.61 4.38 -21.90
C GLU A 505 -3.11 5.42 -20.89
N HIS A 506 -1.82 5.77 -21.00
CA HIS A 506 -1.18 6.76 -20.14
C HIS A 506 -0.80 8.00 -20.96
N ALA A 507 -0.82 9.17 -20.31
CA ALA A 507 -0.40 10.42 -20.92
C ALA A 507 1.12 10.41 -21.24
N PRO A 508 1.58 11.13 -22.28
CA PRO A 508 3.01 11.25 -22.61
C PRO A 508 3.75 12.08 -21.56
N LEU A 509 5.07 11.90 -21.42
CA LEU A 509 5.87 12.55 -20.36
C LEU A 509 5.89 14.08 -20.42
N HIS A 510 5.81 14.70 -21.58
CA HIS A 510 5.79 16.18 -21.69
C HIS A 510 4.43 16.80 -21.29
N ARG A 511 3.39 16.01 -21.00
CA ARG A 511 2.06 16.52 -20.63
C ARG A 511 1.91 16.66 -19.11
N ALA A 512 1.51 17.84 -18.64
CA ALA A 512 1.38 18.10 -17.21
C ALA A 512 0.24 17.29 -16.51
N TRP A 513 -0.87 16.96 -17.18
CA TRP A 513 -1.99 16.22 -16.56
C TRP A 513 -2.16 14.79 -17.09
N ASP A 514 -2.77 13.93 -16.27
CA ASP A 514 -2.95 12.49 -16.54
C ASP A 514 -4.23 12.12 -17.29
N GLY A 515 -5.13 13.08 -17.54
CA GLY A 515 -6.38 12.89 -18.28
C GLY A 515 -6.32 13.37 -19.74
N PRO A 516 -7.39 13.14 -20.52
CA PRO A 516 -7.49 13.71 -21.87
C PRO A 516 -7.66 15.23 -21.82
N ASN A 517 -8.38 15.74 -20.82
CA ASN A 517 -8.62 17.16 -20.65
C ASN A 517 -7.78 17.72 -19.50
N PRO A 518 -7.31 18.98 -19.62
CA PRO A 518 -6.70 19.68 -18.49
C PRO A 518 -7.69 19.75 -17.32
N PRO A 519 -7.20 19.80 -16.06
CA PRO A 519 -8.07 19.97 -14.92
C PRO A 519 -8.97 21.21 -15.10
N ALA A 520 -10.25 21.09 -14.76
CA ALA A 520 -11.25 22.14 -14.95
C ALA A 520 -10.97 23.43 -14.15
N VAL A 521 -9.93 23.45 -13.31
CA VAL A 521 -9.44 24.66 -12.66
C VAL A 521 -8.66 25.48 -13.69
N ARG A 522 -9.40 26.28 -14.48
CA ARG A 522 -8.82 27.41 -15.22
C ARG A 522 -8.50 28.50 -14.20
N TRP A 523 -7.22 28.67 -13.92
CA TRP A 523 -6.69 29.85 -13.23
C TRP A 523 -5.32 30.11 -13.85
N PRO A 524 -5.09 31.30 -14.44
CA PRO A 524 -5.09 32.60 -13.75
C PRO A 524 -6.22 33.54 -14.18
N PRO A 525 -6.39 34.72 -13.53
CA PRO A 525 -7.13 35.84 -14.12
C PRO A 525 -6.57 36.18 -15.50
N GLU A 526 -7.39 36.76 -16.37
CA GLU A 526 -7.14 37.04 -17.79
C GLU A 526 -5.87 37.86 -18.11
N SER A 527 -5.08 38.31 -17.13
CA SER A 527 -3.93 39.20 -17.30
C SER A 527 -2.60 38.53 -17.68
N VAL A 528 -2.57 37.24 -18.05
CA VAL A 528 -1.35 36.57 -18.58
C VAL A 528 -1.58 35.91 -19.96
N VAL A 529 -2.79 36.01 -20.54
CA VAL A 529 -3.14 35.33 -21.82
C VAL A 529 -2.80 36.18 -23.05
N ALA A 530 -1.66 36.87 -23.03
CA ALA A 530 -1.17 37.61 -24.20
C ALA A 530 0.12 36.99 -24.74
N ALA A 531 0.02 35.74 -25.23
CA ALA A 531 0.80 35.19 -26.36
C ALA A 531 0.72 33.64 -26.37
N ALA A 532 -0.35 33.07 -26.92
CA ALA A 532 -0.31 31.69 -27.40
C ALA A 532 -1.18 31.58 -28.66
N ALA A 533 -0.56 31.05 -29.71
CA ALA A 533 -1.09 30.87 -31.06
C ALA A 533 -2.32 29.93 -31.11
N PRO A 534 -3.06 29.86 -32.23
CA PRO A 534 -4.40 29.29 -32.24
C PRO A 534 -4.39 27.80 -31.91
N VAL A 535 -5.29 27.42 -30.99
CA VAL A 535 -5.58 26.04 -30.59
C VAL A 535 -6.02 25.25 -31.82
N ALA A 536 -5.27 24.20 -32.16
CA ALA A 536 -5.62 23.26 -33.21
C ALA A 536 -6.96 22.55 -32.90
N GLU A 537 -7.69 22.24 -33.97
CA GLU A 537 -9.04 21.66 -33.97
C GLU A 537 -9.27 20.58 -32.90
N VAL A 538 -10.35 20.77 -32.16
CA VAL A 538 -10.95 19.77 -31.28
C VAL A 538 -11.38 18.58 -32.14
N VAL A 539 -10.61 17.49 -32.10
CA VAL A 539 -11.07 16.19 -32.60
C VAL A 539 -12.25 15.77 -31.75
N GLU A 540 -13.43 15.76 -32.36
CA GLU A 540 -14.69 15.38 -31.73
C GLU A 540 -14.59 13.93 -31.20
N ALA A 541 -14.63 13.78 -29.87
CA ALA A 541 -14.58 12.47 -29.24
C ALA A 541 -15.82 11.66 -29.65
N PRO A 542 -15.69 10.35 -29.93
CA PRO A 542 -16.84 9.51 -30.27
C PRO A 542 -17.85 9.52 -29.12
N ALA A 543 -19.13 9.50 -29.49
CA ALA A 543 -20.25 9.55 -28.55
C ALA A 543 -20.06 8.54 -27.41
N PRO A 544 -20.25 8.95 -26.14
CA PRO A 544 -20.09 8.04 -25.02
C PRO A 544 -21.08 6.87 -25.16
N PRO A 545 -20.70 5.64 -24.76
CA PRO A 545 -21.63 4.52 -24.77
C PRO A 545 -22.88 4.87 -23.95
N LEU A 546 -24.03 4.33 -24.37
CA LEU A 546 -25.33 4.46 -23.72
C LEU A 546 -25.21 4.12 -22.22
N ARG A 547 -25.04 5.14 -21.39
CA ARG A 547 -25.11 5.00 -19.94
C ARG A 547 -26.56 4.73 -19.58
N VAL A 548 -26.85 3.50 -19.17
CA VAL A 548 -28.13 3.19 -18.52
C VAL A 548 -28.21 4.04 -17.26
N ARG A 549 -29.03 5.09 -17.30
CA ARG A 549 -29.22 6.06 -16.23
C ARG A 549 -30.07 5.39 -15.13
N MET A 550 -29.43 4.59 -14.27
CA MET A 550 -30.08 4.16 -13.03
C MET A 550 -30.51 5.40 -12.23
N SER A 551 -31.73 5.39 -11.71
CA SER A 551 -32.29 6.54 -11.01
C SER A 551 -31.37 6.94 -9.85
N LYS A 552 -30.97 8.22 -9.81
CA LYS A 552 -30.12 8.80 -8.76
C LYS A 552 -30.65 8.50 -7.34
N GLY A 553 -31.96 8.28 -7.21
CA GLY A 553 -32.63 7.87 -5.98
C GLY A 553 -32.15 6.50 -5.45
N LEU A 554 -32.08 5.47 -6.30
CA LEU A 554 -31.71 4.11 -5.87
C LEU A 554 -30.24 4.03 -5.42
N LEU A 555 -29.35 4.70 -6.16
CA LEU A 555 -27.92 4.82 -5.80
C LEU A 555 -27.74 5.59 -4.48
N SER A 556 -28.52 6.64 -4.23
CA SER A 556 -28.45 7.41 -2.97
C SER A 556 -28.91 6.61 -1.73
N VAL A 557 -29.82 5.66 -1.93
CA VAL A 557 -30.28 4.73 -0.88
C VAL A 557 -29.23 3.65 -0.66
N TRP A 558 -28.65 3.10 -1.73
CA TRP A 558 -27.53 2.16 -1.64
C TRP A 558 -26.32 2.75 -0.90
N HIS A 559 -25.93 3.99 -1.24
CA HIS A 559 -24.88 4.74 -0.54
C HIS A 559 -25.26 5.20 0.88
N ARG A 560 -26.54 5.22 1.25
CA ARG A 560 -26.98 5.41 2.65
C ARG A 560 -26.89 4.13 3.46
N VAL A 561 -27.25 2.99 2.88
CA VAL A 561 -27.11 1.68 3.52
C VAL A 561 -25.63 1.33 3.72
N ASP A 562 -24.76 1.69 2.78
CA ASP A 562 -23.29 1.55 2.94
C ASP A 562 -22.68 2.37 4.08
N ARG A 563 -23.38 3.39 4.60
CA ARG A 563 -22.90 4.23 5.70
C ARG A 563 -23.03 3.57 7.08
N LEU A 564 -23.80 2.48 7.21
CA LEU A 564 -23.92 1.76 8.48
C LEU A 564 -22.85 0.68 8.57
N GLY A 565 -22.00 0.74 9.61
CA GLY A 565 -20.95 -0.26 9.84
C GLY A 565 -21.48 -1.70 9.89
N ALA A 566 -22.69 -1.89 10.41
CA ALA A 566 -23.39 -3.19 10.43
C ALA A 566 -23.75 -3.70 9.03
N ALA A 567 -24.14 -2.82 8.09
CA ALA A 567 -24.47 -3.22 6.73
C ALA A 567 -23.25 -3.72 5.96
N ARG A 568 -22.07 -3.15 6.22
CA ARG A 568 -20.80 -3.64 5.66
C ARG A 568 -20.52 -5.09 6.08
N TRP A 569 -20.68 -5.38 7.38
CA TRP A 569 -20.47 -6.72 7.91
C TRP A 569 -21.53 -7.70 7.40
N LEU A 570 -22.79 -7.28 7.32
CA LEU A 570 -23.85 -8.09 6.72
C LEU A 570 -23.52 -8.46 5.26
N LYS A 571 -23.01 -7.52 4.46
CA LYS A 571 -22.56 -7.80 3.08
C LYS A 571 -21.42 -8.81 3.04
N LYS A 572 -20.44 -8.70 3.95
CA LYS A 572 -19.34 -9.66 4.08
C LYS A 572 -19.85 -11.05 4.47
N ILE A 573 -20.80 -11.16 5.40
CA ILE A 573 -21.44 -12.42 5.82
C ILE A 573 -22.22 -13.05 4.66
N VAL A 574 -23.02 -12.24 3.94
CA VAL A 574 -23.82 -12.69 2.80
C VAL A 574 -22.95 -13.23 1.67
N ALA A 575 -21.74 -12.71 1.47
CA ALA A 575 -20.81 -13.24 0.49
C ALA A 575 -20.35 -14.68 0.79
N PHE A 576 -20.63 -15.19 2.00
CA PHE A 576 -20.27 -16.50 2.51
C PHE A 576 -18.77 -16.84 2.32
N PRO A 577 -17.84 -16.04 2.92
CA PRO A 577 -16.40 -16.27 2.87
C PRO A 577 -15.97 -17.55 3.59
N ILE A 578 -14.71 -17.97 3.43
CA ILE A 578 -14.17 -19.23 3.96
C ILE A 578 -14.45 -19.38 5.46
N GLY A 579 -14.22 -18.33 6.26
CA GLY A 579 -14.45 -18.37 7.71
C GLY A 579 -15.90 -18.63 8.08
N GLU A 580 -16.84 -17.92 7.47
CA GLU A 580 -18.28 -18.13 7.68
C GLU A 580 -18.73 -19.52 7.23
N ARG A 581 -18.17 -20.06 6.15
CA ARG A 581 -18.46 -21.42 5.70
C ARG A 581 -17.96 -22.46 6.69
N PHE A 582 -16.73 -22.34 7.16
CA PHE A 582 -16.14 -23.29 8.09
C PHE A 582 -16.85 -23.24 9.46
N ALA A 583 -17.26 -22.06 9.89
CA ALA A 583 -18.12 -21.88 11.06
C ALA A 583 -19.49 -22.55 10.87
N ALA A 584 -20.13 -22.34 9.72
CA ALA A 584 -21.42 -22.97 9.40
C ALA A 584 -21.31 -24.51 9.39
N ILE A 585 -20.27 -25.06 8.76
CA ILE A 585 -19.99 -26.51 8.75
C ILE A 585 -19.82 -27.03 10.17
N SER A 586 -18.94 -26.39 10.95
CA SER A 586 -18.62 -26.81 12.31
C SER A 586 -19.87 -26.81 13.20
N LEU A 587 -20.69 -25.74 13.14
CA LEU A 587 -21.89 -25.60 13.94
C LEU A 587 -22.99 -26.59 13.52
N THR A 588 -23.26 -26.68 12.22
CA THR A 588 -24.38 -27.48 11.72
C THR A 588 -24.12 -28.99 11.82
N ALA A 589 -22.88 -29.43 11.55
CA ALA A 589 -22.49 -30.82 11.70
C ALA A 589 -22.47 -31.23 13.19
N ALA A 590 -21.92 -30.39 14.06
CA ALA A 590 -21.81 -30.71 15.48
C ALA A 590 -23.15 -30.65 16.23
N ILE A 591 -24.16 -29.90 15.75
CA ILE A 591 -25.47 -29.76 16.41
C ILE A 591 -26.54 -30.66 15.78
N TRP A 592 -26.58 -30.77 14.45
CA TRP A 592 -27.62 -31.55 13.75
C TRP A 592 -27.00 -32.77 13.07
N SER A 593 -26.73 -32.68 11.77
CA SER A 593 -26.21 -33.79 10.98
C SER A 593 -25.51 -33.33 9.69
N ALA A 594 -24.94 -34.28 8.94
CA ALA A 594 -24.33 -34.01 7.65
C ALA A 594 -25.35 -33.50 6.63
N HIS A 595 -26.57 -34.06 6.63
CA HIS A 595 -27.66 -33.60 5.77
C HIS A 595 -27.96 -32.11 5.96
N THR A 596 -28.20 -31.66 7.20
CA THR A 596 -28.44 -30.25 7.52
C THR A 596 -27.27 -29.36 7.06
N THR A 597 -26.05 -29.84 7.28
CA THR A 597 -24.83 -29.12 6.88
C THR A 597 -24.81 -28.86 5.37
N PHE A 598 -25.05 -29.87 4.54
CA PHE A 598 -25.06 -29.70 3.09
C PHE A 598 -26.22 -28.82 2.60
N VAL A 599 -27.41 -28.95 3.20
CA VAL A 599 -28.54 -28.05 2.86
C VAL A 599 -28.17 -26.60 3.12
N VAL A 600 -27.57 -26.29 4.28
CA VAL A 600 -27.11 -24.92 4.62
C VAL A 600 -26.06 -24.43 3.62
N LEU A 601 -25.09 -25.27 3.26
CA LEU A 601 -24.05 -24.93 2.28
C LEU A 601 -24.63 -24.62 0.89
N ILE A 602 -25.60 -25.40 0.43
CA ILE A 602 -26.24 -25.19 -0.88
C ILE A 602 -27.08 -23.92 -0.87
N VAL A 603 -27.94 -23.74 0.14
CA VAL A 603 -28.87 -22.61 0.21
C VAL A 603 -28.11 -21.30 0.36
N TRP A 604 -27.20 -21.22 1.34
CA TRP A 604 -26.42 -20.01 1.57
C TRP A 604 -25.39 -19.79 0.45
N GLY A 605 -24.67 -20.83 0.04
CA GLY A 605 -23.73 -20.75 -1.08
C GLY A 605 -24.38 -20.29 -2.38
N GLY A 606 -25.62 -20.74 -2.64
CA GLY A 606 -26.40 -20.37 -3.81
C GLY A 606 -26.85 -18.92 -3.75
N PHE A 607 -27.42 -18.49 -2.63
CA PHE A 607 -27.76 -17.09 -2.38
C PHE A 607 -26.55 -16.16 -2.56
N ALA A 608 -25.43 -16.54 -1.95
CA ALA A 608 -24.19 -15.79 -2.04
C ALA A 608 -23.66 -15.74 -3.49
N ALA A 609 -23.88 -16.77 -4.31
CA ALA A 609 -23.41 -16.82 -5.69
C ALA A 609 -24.23 -15.88 -6.58
N VAL A 610 -25.55 -15.89 -6.39
CA VAL A 610 -26.44 -14.92 -7.04
C VAL A 610 -26.06 -13.50 -6.64
N TYR A 611 -25.86 -13.25 -5.34
CA TYR A 611 -25.47 -11.94 -4.83
C TYR A 611 -24.18 -11.41 -5.48
N THR A 612 -23.12 -12.23 -5.56
CA THR A 612 -21.84 -11.80 -6.14
C THR A 612 -21.93 -11.61 -7.65
N LEU A 613 -22.63 -12.49 -8.38
CA LEU A 613 -22.85 -12.38 -9.82
C LEU A 613 -23.66 -11.13 -10.18
N THR A 614 -24.77 -10.87 -9.49
CA THR A 614 -25.56 -9.65 -9.68
C THR A 614 -24.72 -8.40 -9.43
N GLY A 615 -23.93 -8.37 -8.35
CA GLY A 615 -23.04 -7.25 -8.05
C GLY A 615 -21.91 -7.06 -9.09
N ARG A 616 -21.47 -8.13 -9.76
CA ARG A 616 -20.50 -8.05 -10.88
C ARG A 616 -21.16 -7.51 -12.14
N PHE A 617 -22.33 -8.03 -12.50
CA PHE A 617 -23.11 -7.64 -13.67
C PHE A 617 -23.53 -6.17 -13.63
N LEU A 618 -24.02 -5.69 -12.47
CA LEU A 618 -24.36 -4.28 -12.30
C LEU A 618 -23.14 -3.37 -12.49
N ARG A 619 -21.97 -3.78 -11.99
CA ARG A 619 -20.72 -3.01 -12.15
C ARG A 619 -20.21 -2.99 -13.58
N SER A 620 -20.44 -4.04 -14.37
CA SER A 620 -20.07 -4.04 -15.79
C SER A 620 -20.97 -3.15 -16.65
N ILE A 621 -22.24 -3.00 -16.29
CA ILE A 621 -23.19 -2.11 -17.01
C ILE A 621 -22.99 -0.64 -16.64
N SER A 622 -22.51 -0.36 -15.42
CA SER A 622 -22.31 1.01 -14.93
C SER A 622 -21.04 1.72 -15.44
N ARG A 623 -20.16 1.01 -16.14
CA ARG A 623 -18.95 1.56 -16.77
C ARG A 623 -19.24 1.95 -18.20
#